data_AF-A0A2A5M4M4-F1
#
_entry.id   AF-A0A2A5M4M4-F1
#
_cell.length_a   1.000
_cell.length_b   1.000
_cell.length_c   1.000
_cell.angle_alpha   90.00
_cell.angle_beta   90.00
_cell.angle_gamma   90.00
#
_symmetry.space_group_name_H-M   'P 1'
#
loop_
_entity.id
_entity.type
_entity.pdbx_description
1 polymer ?
#
loop_
_entity_poly.entity_id
_entity_poly.type
_entity_poly.pdbx_seq_one_letter_code
_entity_poly.pdbx_strand_id
1 'polypeptide(L)'
;MQKFLIVLGLCLMLAISANAQSPKEAKPSFDCAKASTKVEKMICNDKSGELQKLDRLYSKLYFSILKSIPKDTKEGQKTREKL
;
A
#
# COMPACT_ATOMS: atom_id res chain seq x y z
N MET A 1 27.02 -13.65 35.35
CA MET A 1 27.20 -13.25 33.94
C MET A 1 26.35 -14.08 32.97
N GLN A 2 26.28 -15.40 33.15
CA GLN A 2 25.52 -16.32 32.29
C GLN A 2 23.99 -16.05 32.22
N LYS A 3 23.37 -15.63 33.33
CA LYS A 3 21.93 -15.29 33.38
C LYS A 3 21.56 -14.06 32.53
N PHE A 4 22.45 -13.07 32.42
CA PHE A 4 22.22 -11.88 31.58
C PHE A 4 22.32 -12.20 30.09
N LEU A 5 23.21 -13.12 29.71
CA LEU A 5 23.38 -13.57 28.32
C LEU A 5 22.14 -14.34 27.82
N ILE A 6 21.49 -15.12 28.70
CA ILE A 6 20.26 -15.85 28.38
C ILE A 6 19.08 -14.88 28.16
N VAL A 7 18.95 -13.86 29.01
CA VAL A 7 17.88 -12.84 28.88
C VAL A 7 18.08 -11.97 27.63
N LEU A 8 19.33 -11.59 27.32
CA LEU A 8 19.65 -10.83 26.12
C LEU A 8 19.39 -11.63 24.84
N GLY A 9 19.73 -12.93 24.84
CA GLY A 9 19.42 -13.85 23.75
C GLY A 9 17.91 -14.03 23.54
N LEU A 10 17.13 -14.12 24.63
CA LEU A 10 15.67 -14.26 24.55
C LEU A 10 14.99 -12.99 24.00
N CYS A 11 15.47 -11.80 24.38
CA CYS A 11 14.98 -10.52 23.84
C CYS A 11 15.31 -10.34 22.36
N LEU A 12 16.49 -10.78 21.91
CA LEU A 12 16.88 -10.73 20.49
C LEU A 12 15.99 -11.61 19.61
N MET A 13 15.55 -12.77 20.08
CA MET A 13 14.68 -13.69 19.33
C MET A 13 13.23 -13.18 19.19
N LEU A 14 12.75 -12.38 20.14
CA LEU A 14 11.41 -11.76 20.10
C LEU A 14 11.32 -10.56 19.15
N ALA A 15 12.44 -9.93 18.82
CA ALA A 15 12.47 -8.78 17.90
C ALA A 15 12.35 -9.18 16.42
N ILE A 16 12.65 -10.44 16.08
CA ILE A 16 12.68 -10.92 14.69
C ILE A 16 11.27 -11.25 14.16
N SER A 17 10.30 -11.46 15.05
CA SER A 17 8.89 -11.75 14.71
C SER A 17 8.05 -10.51 14.36
N ALA A 18 8.59 -9.29 14.49
CA ALA A 18 7.83 -8.05 14.27
C ALA A 18 7.64 -7.66 12.78
N ASN A 19 8.25 -8.39 11.84
CA ASN A 19 8.15 -8.09 10.40
C ASN A 19 7.70 -9.30 9.57
N ALA A 20 6.76 -10.10 10.08
CA ALA A 20 5.97 -11.01 9.25
C ALA A 20 4.98 -10.20 8.39
N GLN A 21 5.48 -9.22 7.64
CA GLN A 21 4.69 -8.57 6.61
C GLN A 21 4.57 -9.58 5.47
N SER A 22 3.48 -10.34 5.52
CA SER A 22 3.17 -11.35 4.51
C SER A 22 3.35 -10.70 3.13
N PRO A 23 4.11 -11.32 2.20
CA PRO A 23 4.25 -10.83 0.83
C PRO A 23 2.90 -10.67 0.10
N LYS A 24 1.80 -11.15 0.70
CA LYS A 24 0.42 -11.08 0.22
C LYS A 24 -0.49 -10.17 1.05
N GLU A 25 0.03 -9.31 1.93
CA GLU A 25 -0.81 -8.27 2.52
C GLU A 25 -1.39 -7.41 1.40
N ALA A 26 -2.72 -7.39 1.31
CA ALA A 26 -3.41 -6.56 0.34
C ALA A 26 -3.15 -5.09 0.68
N LYS A 27 -2.21 -4.46 -0.04
CA LYS A 27 -1.94 -3.01 0.07
C LYS A 27 -2.76 -2.23 -0.96
N PRO A 28 -3.40 -1.12 -0.58
CA PRO A 28 -4.08 -0.23 -1.52
C PRO A 28 -3.06 0.50 -2.41
N SER A 29 -3.54 1.35 -3.30
CA SER A 29 -2.73 2.15 -4.23
C SER A 29 -2.03 3.35 -3.58
N PHE A 30 -2.29 3.62 -2.31
CA PHE A 30 -1.73 4.72 -1.53
C PHE A 30 -1.16 4.24 -0.19
N ASP A 31 -0.43 5.13 0.49
CA ASP A 31 0.13 4.87 1.81
C ASP A 31 -0.93 5.06 2.90
N CYS A 32 -1.28 3.97 3.59
CA CYS A 32 -2.25 4.02 4.69
C CYS A 32 -1.83 4.93 5.85
N ALA A 33 -0.54 5.19 6.04
CA ALA A 33 -0.07 6.17 7.04
C ALA A 33 -0.48 7.61 6.68
N LYS A 34 -0.81 7.86 5.41
CA LYS A 34 -1.25 9.17 4.89
C LYS A 34 -2.77 9.25 4.70
N ALA A 35 -3.52 8.21 5.05
CA ALA A 35 -4.97 8.18 4.94
C ALA A 35 -5.62 9.30 5.78
N SER A 36 -6.27 10.24 5.11
CA SER A 36 -6.89 11.41 5.70
C SER A 36 -8.42 11.33 5.66
N THR A 37 -8.97 10.76 4.59
CA THR A 37 -10.41 10.71 4.36
C THR A 37 -11.07 9.48 4.98
N LYS A 38 -12.39 9.53 5.19
CA LYS A 38 -13.17 8.38 5.68
C LYS A 38 -13.06 7.17 4.75
N VAL A 39 -13.06 7.40 3.44
CA VAL A 39 -12.95 6.34 2.42
C VAL A 39 -11.57 5.70 2.45
N GLU A 40 -10.51 6.49 2.50
CA GLU A 40 -9.13 5.97 2.60
C GLU A 40 -8.96 5.12 3.86
N LYS A 41 -9.48 5.59 5.01
CA LYS A 41 -9.46 4.84 6.26
C LYS A 41 -10.29 3.55 6.18
N MET A 42 -11.42 3.57 5.47
CA MET A 42 -12.24 2.37 5.24
C MET A 42 -11.47 1.34 4.41
N ILE A 43 -10.84 1.76 3.31
CA ILE A 43 -10.03 0.89 2.46
C ILE A 43 -8.86 0.29 3.27
N CYS A 44 -8.14 1.11 4.04
CA CYS A 44 -7.01 0.64 4.85
C CYS A 44 -7.40 -0.35 5.95
N ASN A 45 -8.57 -0.18 6.57
CA ASN A 45 -9.00 -1.00 7.71
C ASN A 45 -9.83 -2.24 7.33
N ASP A 46 -10.11 -2.44 6.04
CA ASP A 46 -10.81 -3.64 5.57
C ASP A 46 -10.02 -4.90 5.90
N LYS A 47 -10.58 -5.74 6.79
CA LYS A 47 -9.93 -6.96 7.26
C LYS A 47 -9.93 -8.06 6.20
N SER A 48 -10.86 -8.01 5.25
CA SER A 48 -10.92 -9.01 4.17
C SER A 48 -9.79 -8.83 3.14
N GLY A 49 -9.25 -7.61 3.02
CA GLY A 49 -8.23 -7.30 2.01
C GLY A 49 -8.82 -6.96 0.64
N GLU A 50 -10.14 -7.10 0.45
CA GLU A 50 -10.79 -6.96 -0.86
C GLU A 50 -10.83 -5.50 -1.31
N LEU A 51 -11.10 -4.55 -0.40
CA LEU A 51 -11.09 -3.14 -0.73
C LEU A 51 -9.70 -2.66 -1.14
N GLN A 52 -8.65 -3.12 -0.46
CA GLN A 52 -7.27 -2.78 -0.83
C GLN A 52 -6.88 -3.38 -2.20
N LYS A 53 -7.34 -4.61 -2.50
CA LYS A 53 -7.12 -5.23 -3.82
C LYS A 53 -7.84 -4.46 -4.93
N LEU A 54 -9.10 -4.10 -4.71
CA LEU A 54 -9.90 -3.34 -5.66
C LEU A 54 -9.31 -1.95 -5.90
N ASP A 55 -8.99 -1.21 -4.84
CA ASP A 55 -8.36 0.11 -4.96
C ASP A 55 -7.05 0.04 -5.79
N ARG A 56 -6.20 -0.95 -5.50
CA ARG A 56 -4.97 -1.20 -6.28
C ARG A 56 -5.27 -1.56 -7.75
N LEU A 57 -6.29 -2.37 -8.01
CA LEU A 57 -6.68 -2.76 -9.37
C LEU A 57 -7.19 -1.56 -10.17
N TYR A 58 -8.08 -0.77 -9.59
CA TYR A 58 -8.66 0.41 -10.23
C TYR A 58 -7.60 1.47 -10.51
N SER A 59 -6.70 1.72 -9.57
CA SER A 59 -5.57 2.64 -9.78
C SER A 59 -4.68 2.19 -10.94
N LYS A 60 -4.33 0.90 -11.02
CA LYS A 60 -3.58 0.35 -12.15
C LYS A 60 -4.31 0.52 -13.48
N LEU A 61 -5.61 0.23 -13.52
CA LEU A 61 -6.42 0.37 -14.72
C LEU A 61 -6.47 1.83 -15.18
N TYR A 62 -6.73 2.74 -14.25
CA TYR A 62 -6.76 4.18 -14.51
C TYR A 62 -5.46 4.67 -15.14
N PHE A 63 -4.31 4.35 -14.55
CA PHE A 63 -3.01 4.74 -15.10
C PHE A 63 -2.68 4.03 -16.42
N SER A 64 -3.19 2.80 -16.64
CA SER A 64 -3.04 2.11 -17.92
C SER A 64 -3.77 2.85 -19.04
N ILE A 65 -5.01 3.28 -18.79
CA ILE A 65 -5.80 4.07 -19.73
C ILE A 65 -5.15 5.43 -19.97
N LEU A 66 -4.68 6.10 -18.92
CA LEU A 66 -3.99 7.39 -19.07
C LEU A 66 -2.71 7.29 -19.91
N LYS A 67 -2.01 6.15 -19.85
CA LYS A 67 -0.84 5.87 -20.69
C LYS A 67 -1.19 5.54 -22.13
N SER A 68 -2.37 4.96 -22.40
CA SER A 68 -2.80 4.64 -23.76
C SER A 68 -3.24 5.87 -24.56
N ILE A 69 -3.55 6.99 -23.89
CA ILE A 69 -3.88 8.26 -24.55
C ILE A 69 -2.56 8.94 -25.00
N PRO A 70 -2.37 9.21 -26.31
CA PRO A 70 -1.20 9.93 -26.81
C PRO A 70 -0.96 11.25 -26.09
N LYS A 71 0.30 11.68 -25.97
CA LYS A 71 0.67 12.89 -25.21
C LYS A 71 0.65 14.17 -26.05
N ASP A 72 0.87 14.01 -27.34
CA ASP A 72 1.05 15.03 -28.36
C ASP A 72 -0.27 15.43 -29.04
N THR A 73 -1.37 14.76 -28.72
CA THR A 73 -2.70 15.15 -29.20
C THR A 73 -3.33 16.19 -28.29
N LYS A 74 -4.20 17.04 -28.87
CA LYS A 74 -4.99 18.03 -28.10
C LYS A 74 -5.80 17.37 -26.99
N GLU A 75 -6.36 16.19 -27.25
CA GLU A 75 -7.11 15.40 -26.26
C GLU A 75 -6.20 14.90 -25.14
N GLY A 76 -4.99 14.44 -25.47
CA GLY A 76 -3.97 14.01 -24.54
C GLY A 76 -3.49 15.12 -23.60
N GLN A 77 -3.31 16.32 -24.12
CA GLN A 77 -2.96 17.51 -23.35
C GLN A 77 -4.10 17.91 -22.41
N LYS A 78 -5.32 18.07 -22.95
CA LYS A 78 -6.52 18.43 -22.19
C LYS A 78 -6.86 17.43 -21.09
N THR A 79 -6.63 16.13 -21.32
CA THR A 79 -6.87 15.10 -20.31
C THR A 79 -5.93 15.26 -19.12
N ARG A 80 -4.67 15.64 -19.33
CA ARG A 80 -3.65 15.76 -18.29
C ARG A 80 -3.73 17.08 -17.52
N GLU A 81 -4.22 18.15 -18.15
CA GLU A 81 -4.50 19.42 -17.47
C GLU A 81 -5.59 19.30 -16.40
N LYS A 82 -6.45 18.29 -16.51
CA LYS A 82 -7.56 18.04 -15.57
C LYS A 82 -7.19 17.15 -14.38
N LEU A 83 -5.94 16.67 -14.32
CA LEU A 83 -5.43 15.80 -13.25
C LEU A 83 -4.64 16.62 -12.23
#